data_AF-A0A539CRP7-F1
#
_entry.id   AF-A0A539CRP7-F1
#
_cell.length_a   1.000
_cell.length_b   1.000
_cell.length_c   1.000
_cell.angle_alpha   90.00
_cell.angle_beta   90.00
_cell.angle_gamma   90.00
#
_symmetry.space_group_name_H-M   'P 1'
#
loop_
_entity.id
_entity.type
_entity.pdbx_description
1 polymer ?
#
loop_
_entity_poly.entity_id
_entity_poly.type
_entity_poly.pdbx_seq_one_letter_code
_entity_poly.pdbx_strand_id
1 'polypeptide(L)'
;MKILLATCTRIGELTRAEGAHVNFDRAERFIPDANSKTGRGFTVPRSSAAVGWFKELHAFSCGSPFVLPARQMRRRRNHGGEIHFEQRTLNSMLHKLCGKLEQAHEEDKTATKVRRFTPHDLRSTARSHLAALGVHVIVAERCLNHTLGGLIALYDQHDYMTERWAALELWADFIRACEAGREWMPKAENVVPLRSTAA
;
A
#
# COMPACT_ATOMS: atom_id res chain seq x y z
N MET A 1 -4.69 -3.50 7.10
CA MET A 1 -3.50 -2.62 7.30
C MET A 1 -2.41 -2.89 6.26
N LYS A 2 -1.97 -4.15 6.06
CA LYS A 2 -0.92 -4.49 5.09
C LYS A 2 -1.14 -3.95 3.67
N ILE A 3 -2.37 -4.01 3.16
CA ILE A 3 -2.70 -3.47 1.84
C ILE A 3 -2.44 -1.96 1.73
N LEU A 4 -2.77 -1.16 2.76
CA LEU A 4 -2.46 0.28 2.75
C LEU A 4 -0.95 0.52 2.69
N LEU A 5 -0.19 -0.24 3.48
CA LEU A 5 1.26 -0.13 3.54
C LEU A 5 1.91 -0.54 2.21
N ALA A 6 1.53 -1.68 1.64
CA ALA A 6 2.16 -2.21 0.44
C ALA A 6 1.72 -1.55 -0.87
N THR A 7 0.50 -1.01 -0.94
CA THR A 7 0.02 -0.32 -2.16
C THR A 7 0.28 1.18 -2.14
N CYS A 8 0.75 1.70 -0.99
CA CYS A 8 0.95 3.12 -0.76
C CYS A 8 -0.32 3.98 -0.95
N THR A 9 -1.52 3.40 -1.09
CA THR A 9 -2.76 4.15 -1.38
C THR A 9 -3.29 4.91 -0.17
N ARG A 10 -4.06 5.98 -0.41
CA ARG A 10 -4.73 6.70 0.68
C ARG A 10 -5.84 5.82 1.26
N ILE A 11 -6.11 5.99 2.56
CA ILE A 11 -7.18 5.26 3.25
C ILE A 11 -8.52 5.36 2.52
N GLY A 12 -8.90 6.56 2.06
CA GLY A 12 -10.13 6.79 1.32
C GLY A 12 -10.20 6.03 -0.01
N GLU A 13 -9.08 5.96 -0.72
CA GLU A 13 -8.96 5.23 -1.99
C GLU A 13 -9.12 3.73 -1.77
N LEU A 14 -8.54 3.17 -0.69
CA LEU A 14 -8.72 1.76 -0.38
C LEU A 14 -10.14 1.46 0.12
N THR A 15 -10.69 2.29 1.00
CA THR A 15 -12.02 2.02 1.57
C THR A 15 -13.12 2.00 0.52
N ARG A 16 -13.02 2.85 -0.51
CA ARG A 16 -14.01 2.97 -1.60
C ARG A 16 -13.72 2.05 -2.79
N ALA A 17 -12.81 1.10 -2.62
CA ALA A 17 -12.43 0.21 -3.70
C ALA A 17 -13.58 -0.70 -4.10
N GLU A 18 -13.83 -0.79 -5.40
CA GLU A 18 -14.82 -1.70 -5.98
C GLU A 18 -14.12 -2.82 -6.73
N GLY A 19 -14.72 -4.01 -6.70
CA GLY A 19 -14.21 -5.20 -7.40
C GLY A 19 -14.10 -4.98 -8.91
N ALA A 20 -15.02 -4.21 -9.50
CA ALA A 20 -14.99 -3.87 -10.93
C ALA A 20 -13.71 -3.14 -11.37
N HIS A 21 -13.03 -2.45 -10.45
CA HIS A 21 -11.78 -1.73 -10.72
C HIS A 21 -10.52 -2.57 -10.41
N VAL A 22 -10.67 -3.84 -10.03
CA VAL A 22 -9.58 -4.73 -9.65
C VAL A 22 -9.38 -5.76 -10.75
N ASN A 23 -8.25 -5.67 -11.47
CA ASN A 23 -7.88 -6.64 -12.49
C ASN A 23 -6.79 -7.58 -11.93
N PHE A 24 -7.16 -8.82 -11.61
CA PHE A 24 -6.24 -9.80 -11.03
C PHE A 24 -5.22 -10.35 -12.02
N ASP A 25 -5.56 -10.42 -13.31
CA ASP A 25 -4.67 -10.94 -14.36
C ASP A 25 -3.54 -9.96 -14.67
N ARG A 26 -3.89 -8.66 -14.76
CA ARG A 26 -2.94 -7.58 -14.96
C ARG A 26 -2.26 -7.12 -13.67
N ALA A 27 -2.60 -7.71 -12.52
CA ALA A 27 -2.14 -7.27 -11.20
C ALA A 27 -2.35 -5.76 -10.93
N GLU A 28 -3.41 -5.17 -11.49
CA GLU A 28 -3.64 -3.73 -11.45
C GLU A 28 -4.93 -3.38 -10.70
N ARG A 29 -4.99 -2.19 -10.15
CA ARG A 29 -6.23 -1.60 -9.66
C ARG A 29 -6.40 -0.17 -10.14
N PHE A 30 -7.51 0.12 -10.79
CA PHE A 30 -7.86 1.48 -11.16
C PHE A 30 -8.51 2.23 -9.99
N ILE A 31 -8.18 3.51 -9.85
CA ILE A 31 -8.81 4.44 -8.91
C ILE A 31 -9.53 5.50 -9.74
N PRO A 32 -10.87 5.53 -9.73
CA PRO A 32 -11.64 6.54 -10.45
C PRO A 32 -11.40 7.96 -9.93
N ASP A 33 -11.64 8.97 -10.77
CA ASP A 33 -11.53 10.40 -10.44
C ASP A 33 -12.28 10.76 -9.15
N ALA A 34 -13.52 10.29 -9.03
CA ALA A 34 -14.37 10.53 -7.85
C ALA A 34 -13.78 9.99 -6.53
N ASN A 35 -12.89 8.99 -6.62
CA ASN A 35 -12.24 8.36 -5.47
C ASN A 35 -10.80 8.85 -5.27
N SER A 36 -10.25 9.59 -6.23
CA SER A 36 -8.89 10.12 -6.18
C SER A 36 -8.84 11.43 -5.42
N LYS A 37 -7.85 11.59 -4.52
CA LYS A 37 -7.68 12.84 -3.76
C LYS A 37 -7.30 14.03 -4.65
N THR A 38 -6.67 13.77 -5.79
CA THR A 38 -6.24 14.81 -6.74
C THR A 38 -7.31 15.11 -7.79
N GLY A 39 -8.46 14.43 -7.73
CA GLY A 39 -9.51 14.52 -8.75
C GLY A 39 -9.14 13.88 -10.09
N ARG A 40 -7.94 13.30 -10.22
CA ARG A 40 -7.50 12.57 -11.41
C ARG A 40 -7.29 11.11 -11.06
N GLY A 41 -8.00 10.25 -11.76
CA GLY A 41 -7.91 8.82 -11.62
C GLY A 41 -6.54 8.31 -12.04
N PHE A 42 -6.16 7.17 -11.49
CA PHE A 42 -4.87 6.56 -11.77
C PHE A 42 -4.90 5.07 -11.48
N THR A 43 -4.01 4.34 -12.14
CA THR A 43 -3.85 2.91 -11.91
C THR A 43 -2.72 2.66 -10.93
N VAL A 44 -2.97 1.77 -9.96
CA VAL A 44 -2.01 1.27 -8.99
C VAL A 44 -1.58 -0.13 -9.43
N PRO A 45 -0.31 -0.35 -9.82
CA PRO A 45 0.21 -1.71 -9.93
C PRO A 45 0.23 -2.36 -8.55
N ARG A 46 0.06 -3.68 -8.50
CA ARG A 46 0.06 -4.44 -7.24
C ARG A 46 1.11 -5.52 -7.31
N SER A 47 1.82 -5.65 -6.20
CA SER A 47 2.74 -6.76 -6.01
C SER A 47 2.02 -8.09 -5.94
N SER A 48 2.75 -9.19 -6.18
CA SER A 48 2.23 -10.56 -6.07
C SER A 48 1.57 -10.80 -4.71
N ALA A 49 2.19 -10.30 -3.63
CA ALA A 49 1.64 -10.37 -2.28
C ALA A 49 0.34 -9.57 -2.13
N ALA A 50 0.30 -8.34 -2.64
CA ALA A 50 -0.90 -7.51 -2.57
C ALA A 50 -2.06 -8.11 -3.39
N VAL A 51 -1.78 -8.71 -4.55
CA VAL A 51 -2.78 -9.46 -5.34
C VAL A 51 -3.40 -10.57 -4.50
N GLY A 52 -2.59 -11.36 -3.77
CA GLY A 52 -3.05 -12.39 -2.84
C GLY A 52 -4.00 -11.84 -1.78
N TRP A 53 -3.60 -10.78 -1.08
CA TRP A 53 -4.44 -10.16 -0.04
C TRP A 53 -5.75 -9.58 -0.61
N PHE A 54 -5.76 -9.07 -1.84
CA PHE A 54 -6.98 -8.63 -2.51
C PHE A 54 -7.90 -9.80 -2.87
N LYS A 55 -7.35 -10.97 -3.24
CA LYS A 55 -8.14 -12.19 -3.47
C LYS A 55 -8.83 -12.64 -2.18
N GLU A 56 -8.11 -12.61 -1.06
CA GLU A 56 -8.69 -12.88 0.27
C GLU A 56 -9.81 -11.89 0.62
N LEU A 57 -9.57 -10.58 0.46
CA LEU A 57 -10.60 -9.57 0.70
C LEU A 57 -11.83 -9.75 -0.21
N HIS A 58 -11.62 -10.11 -1.48
CA HIS A 58 -12.70 -10.37 -2.41
C HIS A 58 -13.54 -11.58 -1.97
N ALA A 59 -12.92 -12.66 -1.52
CA ALA A 59 -13.64 -13.78 -0.93
C ALA A 59 -14.45 -13.35 0.31
N PHE A 60 -13.87 -12.49 1.16
CA PHE A 60 -14.56 -11.92 2.31
C PHE A 60 -15.62 -10.88 1.95
N SER A 61 -15.70 -10.39 0.70
CA SER A 61 -16.69 -9.39 0.31
C SER A 61 -18.10 -9.98 0.17
N CYS A 62 -18.22 -11.30 0.01
CA CYS A 62 -19.48 -12.05 -0.10
C CYS A 62 -20.43 -11.47 -1.17
N GLY A 63 -19.91 -11.22 -2.37
CA GLY A 63 -20.70 -10.71 -3.50
C GLY A 63 -20.98 -9.20 -3.46
N SER A 64 -20.45 -8.48 -2.48
CA SER A 64 -20.52 -7.02 -2.47
C SER A 64 -19.72 -6.42 -3.63
N PRO A 65 -20.19 -5.32 -4.27
CA PRO A 65 -19.38 -4.58 -5.24
C PRO A 65 -18.12 -3.99 -4.62
N PHE A 66 -18.11 -3.71 -3.32
CA PHE A 66 -16.95 -3.15 -2.63
C PHE A 66 -15.98 -4.25 -2.19
N VAL A 67 -14.69 -3.99 -2.35
CA VAL A 67 -13.61 -4.85 -1.80
C VAL A 67 -13.66 -4.87 -0.27
N LEU A 68 -14.00 -3.73 0.32
CA LEU A 68 -14.21 -3.57 1.76
C LEU A 68 -15.63 -3.05 1.97
N PRO A 69 -16.63 -3.92 2.12
CA PRO A 69 -18.01 -3.50 2.36
C PRO A 69 -18.30 -3.26 3.84
N ALA A 70 -19.26 -2.38 4.12
CA ALA A 70 -19.79 -2.21 5.48
C ALA A 70 -20.66 -3.41 5.86
N ARG A 71 -20.33 -4.05 6.98
CA ARG A 71 -21.07 -5.22 7.48
C ARG A 71 -22.24 -4.87 8.41
N GLN A 72 -22.28 -3.65 8.93
CA GLN A 72 -23.32 -3.24 9.88
C GLN A 72 -24.66 -3.01 9.16
N MET A 73 -25.65 -3.87 9.42
CA MET A 73 -27.00 -3.80 8.82
C MET A 73 -27.65 -2.43 8.95
N ARG A 74 -27.55 -1.78 10.12
CA ARG A 74 -28.07 -0.42 10.35
C ARG A 74 -27.53 0.58 9.33
N ARG A 75 -26.24 0.51 8.99
CA ARG A 75 -25.63 1.46 8.06
C ARG A 75 -26.08 1.22 6.62
N ARG A 76 -26.15 -0.04 6.20
CA ARG A 76 -26.68 -0.43 4.88
C ARG A 76 -28.10 0.10 4.70
N ARG A 77 -28.97 -0.10 5.70
CA ARG A 77 -30.35 0.42 5.71
C ARG A 77 -30.40 1.95 5.60
N ASN A 78 -29.60 2.65 6.41
CA ASN A 78 -29.60 4.12 6.41
C ASN A 78 -29.12 4.74 5.09
N HIS A 79 -28.35 4.00 4.28
CA HIS A 79 -27.82 4.47 2.98
C HIS A 79 -28.56 3.83 1.80
N GLY A 80 -29.64 3.07 2.05
CA GLY A 80 -30.45 2.47 1.00
C GLY A 80 -29.80 1.31 0.23
N GLY A 81 -28.72 0.70 0.74
CA GLY A 81 -28.07 -0.40 0.03
C GLY A 81 -26.66 -0.77 0.52
N GLU A 82 -25.93 -1.48 -0.33
CA GLU A 82 -24.52 -1.77 -0.14
C GLU A 82 -23.71 -0.48 -0.07
N ILE A 83 -22.85 -0.37 0.93
CA ILE A 83 -21.92 0.74 1.06
C ILE A 83 -20.54 0.22 1.42
N HIS A 84 -19.54 1.02 1.09
CA HIS A 84 -18.16 0.74 1.40
C HIS A 84 -17.85 0.90 2.90
N PHE A 85 -16.72 0.33 3.33
CA PHE A 85 -16.20 0.41 4.68
C PHE A 85 -15.85 1.86 5.05
N GLU A 86 -16.02 2.24 6.31
CA GLU A 86 -15.76 3.63 6.72
C GLU A 86 -14.29 3.89 7.03
N GLN A 87 -13.75 4.99 6.50
CA GLN A 87 -12.39 5.45 6.80
C GLN A 87 -12.16 5.63 8.31
N ARG A 88 -13.15 6.21 9.03
CA ARG A 88 -13.10 6.39 10.49
C ARG A 88 -12.94 5.06 11.24
N THR A 89 -13.54 3.99 10.75
CA THR A 89 -13.39 2.67 11.36
C THR A 89 -11.96 2.15 11.22
N LEU A 90 -11.33 2.30 10.05
CA LEU A 90 -9.91 1.95 9.87
C LEU A 90 -8.97 2.77 10.77
N ASN A 91 -9.22 4.08 10.91
CA ASN A 91 -8.50 4.92 11.87
C ASN A 91 -8.65 4.40 13.32
N SER A 92 -9.88 4.08 13.73
CA SER A 92 -10.15 3.55 15.07
C SER A 92 -9.48 2.20 15.31
N MET A 93 -9.50 1.30 14.32
CA MET A 93 -8.81 0.02 14.40
C MET A 93 -7.30 0.21 14.56
N LEU A 94 -6.70 1.15 13.82
CA LEU A 94 -5.27 1.44 13.94
C LEU A 94 -4.91 2.04 15.30
N HIS A 95 -5.74 2.96 15.81
CA HIS A 95 -5.56 3.52 17.15
C HIS A 95 -5.61 2.43 18.23
N LYS A 96 -6.56 1.50 18.13
CA LYS A 96 -6.67 0.34 19.04
C LYS A 96 -5.45 -0.58 18.92
N LEU A 97 -4.94 -0.83 17.72
CA LEU A 97 -3.72 -1.61 17.50
C LEU A 97 -2.52 -0.95 18.20
N CYS A 98 -2.34 0.36 18.04
CA CYS A 98 -1.24 1.07 18.69
C CYS A 98 -1.34 0.97 20.22
N GLY A 99 -2.54 1.09 20.80
CA GLY A 99 -2.74 0.91 22.24
C GLY A 99 -2.39 -0.50 22.72
N LYS A 100 -2.74 -1.54 21.94
CA LYS A 100 -2.35 -2.91 22.26
C LYS A 100 -0.84 -3.15 22.21
N LEU A 101 -0.15 -2.54 21.24
CA LEU A 101 1.31 -2.64 21.11
C LEU A 101 2.03 -1.90 22.24
N GLU A 102 1.52 -0.73 22.62
CA GLU A 102 2.01 0.05 23.77
C GLU A 102 1.84 -0.75 25.07
N GLN A 103 0.66 -1.30 25.31
CA GLN A 103 0.40 -2.18 26.46
C GLN A 103 1.31 -3.42 26.47
N ALA A 104 1.49 -4.09 25.34
CA ALA A 104 2.36 -5.26 25.25
C ALA A 104 3.83 -4.92 25.60
N HIS A 105 4.32 -3.75 25.18
CA HIS A 105 5.65 -3.26 25.59
C HIS A 105 5.70 -2.82 27.06
N GLU A 106 4.58 -2.34 27.60
CA GLU A 106 4.50 -2.00 29.02
C GLU A 106 4.63 -3.24 29.91
N GLU A 107 3.92 -4.32 29.55
CA GLU A 107 3.92 -5.63 30.21
C GLU A 107 5.23 -6.41 30.00
N ASP A 108 5.82 -6.35 28.80
CA ASP A 108 7.09 -7.00 28.46
C ASP A 108 8.05 -6.00 27.80
N LYS A 109 9.10 -5.60 28.53
CA LYS A 109 10.11 -4.65 28.03
C LYS A 109 10.96 -5.22 26.88
N THR A 110 10.93 -6.52 26.63
CA THR A 110 11.58 -7.15 25.47
C THR A 110 10.76 -6.99 24.19
N ALA A 111 9.45 -6.78 24.29
CA ALA A 111 8.61 -6.46 23.15
C ALA A 111 9.02 -5.11 22.55
N THR A 112 8.96 -4.97 21.22
CA THR A 112 9.37 -3.74 20.55
C THR A 112 8.47 -2.56 20.93
N LYS A 113 9.07 -1.47 21.40
CA LYS A 113 8.36 -0.21 21.61
C LYS A 113 7.97 0.41 20.27
N VAL A 114 6.66 0.46 19.98
CA VAL A 114 6.13 1.05 18.75
C VAL A 114 5.48 2.39 19.07
N ARG A 115 5.93 3.48 18.44
CA ARG A 115 5.27 4.79 18.55
C ARG A 115 3.86 4.71 17.95
N ARG A 116 2.93 5.53 18.45
CA ARG A 116 1.62 5.68 17.80
C ARG A 116 1.77 6.22 16.37
N PHE A 117 0.95 5.70 15.46
CA PHE A 117 0.96 6.07 14.05
C PHE A 117 -0.44 6.04 13.43
N THR A 118 -0.60 6.79 12.36
CA THR A 118 -1.85 6.97 11.60
C THR A 118 -1.73 6.32 10.22
N PRO A 119 -2.81 6.23 9.42
CA PRO A 119 -2.70 5.75 8.05
C PRO A 119 -1.83 6.64 7.16
N HIS A 120 -1.67 7.92 7.50
CA HIS A 120 -0.75 8.80 6.78
C HIS A 120 0.71 8.38 7.03
N ASP A 121 1.07 8.05 8.27
CA ASP A 121 2.42 7.56 8.61
C ASP A 121 2.81 6.29 7.83
N LEU A 122 1.84 5.42 7.48
CA LEU A 122 2.12 4.24 6.65
C LEU A 122 2.64 4.63 5.27
N ARG A 123 2.07 5.68 4.69
CA ARG A 123 2.51 6.19 3.39
C ARG A 123 3.88 6.84 3.50
N SER A 124 4.10 7.66 4.53
CA SER A 124 5.42 8.26 4.79
C SER A 124 6.49 7.18 5.01
N THR A 125 6.14 6.12 5.75
CA THR A 125 7.00 4.94 5.96
C THR A 125 7.35 4.27 4.63
N ALA A 126 6.34 3.95 3.81
CA ALA A 126 6.57 3.35 2.50
C ALA A 126 7.43 4.25 1.61
N ARG A 127 7.20 5.57 1.61
CA ARG A 127 8.00 6.52 0.81
C ARG A 127 9.47 6.55 1.22
N SER A 128 9.75 6.60 2.51
CA SER A 128 11.12 6.59 3.04
C SER A 128 11.82 5.27 2.75
N HIS A 129 11.12 4.14 2.94
CA HIS A 129 11.70 2.83 2.65
C HIS A 129 11.93 2.57 1.16
N LEU A 130 11.03 3.04 0.28
CA LEU A 130 11.27 2.96 -1.16
C LEU A 130 12.60 3.62 -1.54
N ALA A 131 12.90 4.81 -0.98
CA ALA A 131 14.20 5.45 -1.20
C ALA A 131 15.36 4.66 -0.57
N ALA A 132 15.20 4.14 0.64
CA ALA A 132 16.23 3.31 1.29
C ALA A 132 16.51 2.00 0.51
N LEU A 133 15.52 1.51 -0.23
CA LEU A 133 15.62 0.36 -1.12
C LEU A 133 16.18 0.72 -2.51
N GLY A 134 16.63 1.96 -2.72
CA GLY A 134 17.24 2.41 -3.97
C GLY A 134 16.25 2.80 -5.07
N VAL A 135 14.95 2.87 -4.79
CA VAL A 135 13.95 3.27 -5.79
C VAL A 135 14.11 4.75 -6.12
N HIS A 136 14.16 5.06 -7.41
CA HIS A 136 14.27 6.42 -7.90
C HIS A 136 13.14 7.32 -7.36
N VAL A 137 13.49 8.55 -6.98
CA VAL A 137 12.60 9.50 -6.31
C VAL A 137 11.27 9.67 -7.05
N ILE A 138 11.32 9.84 -8.38
CA ILE A 138 10.13 10.05 -9.20
C ILE A 138 9.21 8.82 -9.15
N VAL A 139 9.76 7.61 -9.27
CA VAL A 139 8.99 6.37 -9.21
C VAL A 139 8.34 6.22 -7.83
N ALA A 140 9.08 6.50 -6.75
CA ALA A 140 8.55 6.48 -5.40
C ALA A 140 7.40 7.48 -5.19
N GLU A 141 7.54 8.73 -5.66
CA GLU A 141 6.45 9.73 -5.60
C GLU A 141 5.22 9.29 -6.42
N ARG A 142 5.43 8.68 -7.59
CA ARG A 142 4.35 8.16 -8.44
C ARG A 142 3.63 6.97 -7.82
N CYS A 143 4.33 6.07 -7.11
CA CYS A 143 3.71 5.00 -6.31
C CYS A 143 2.71 5.56 -5.28
N LEU A 144 3.01 6.73 -4.71
CA LEU A 144 2.14 7.39 -3.74
C LEU A 144 1.06 8.28 -4.37
N ASN A 145 1.05 8.46 -5.70
CA ASN A 145 0.24 9.46 -6.39
C ASN A 145 0.43 10.86 -5.75
N HIS A 146 1.69 11.23 -5.60
CA HIS A 146 2.09 12.60 -5.28
C HIS A 146 2.26 13.40 -6.57
N THR A 147 1.90 14.68 -6.49
CA THR A 147 2.20 15.63 -7.56
C THR A 147 3.69 15.92 -7.55
N LEU A 148 4.35 15.74 -8.69
CA LEU A 148 5.71 16.23 -8.89
C LEU A 148 5.66 17.75 -8.91
N GLY A 149 6.63 18.41 -8.26
CA GLY A 149 6.69 19.87 -8.17
C GLY A 149 7.50 20.49 -9.31
N GLY A 150 7.22 21.76 -9.60
CA GLY A 150 8.03 22.61 -10.47
C GLY A 150 8.15 22.08 -11.91
N LEU A 151 9.35 22.24 -12.46
CA LEU A 151 9.67 21.92 -13.86
C LEU A 151 9.48 20.43 -14.20
N ILE A 152 9.67 19.55 -13.22
CA ILE A 152 9.50 18.10 -13.39
C ILE A 152 8.05 17.78 -13.79
N ALA A 153 7.06 18.47 -13.22
CA ALA A 153 5.66 18.20 -13.52
C ALA A 153 5.27 18.54 -14.97
N LEU A 154 5.98 19.50 -15.58
CA LEU A 154 5.73 19.94 -16.96
C LEU A 154 6.32 18.95 -17.97
N TYR A 155 7.51 18.42 -17.70
CA TYR A 155 8.23 17.56 -18.64
C TYR A 155 8.01 16.06 -18.41
N ASP A 156 7.83 15.65 -17.16
CA ASP A 156 7.67 14.24 -16.82
C ASP A 156 6.19 13.91 -16.62
N GLN A 157 5.57 13.49 -17.72
CA GLN A 157 4.19 13.00 -17.75
C GLN A 157 4.11 11.47 -17.72
N HIS A 158 5.25 10.78 -17.64
CA HIS A 158 5.27 9.33 -17.68
C HIS A 158 4.70 8.74 -16.39
N ASP A 159 3.96 7.64 -16.51
CA ASP A 159 3.30 6.99 -15.37
C ASP A 159 4.20 5.99 -14.65
N TYR A 160 5.31 5.59 -15.28
CA TYR A 160 6.30 4.62 -14.79
C TYR A 160 5.67 3.31 -14.34
N MET A 161 4.68 2.78 -15.07
CA MET A 161 3.94 1.60 -14.62
C MET A 161 4.85 0.41 -14.30
N THR A 162 5.82 0.11 -15.18
CA THR A 162 6.76 -1.01 -15.02
C THR A 162 7.65 -0.82 -13.80
N GLU A 163 8.22 0.37 -13.62
CA GLU A 163 9.12 0.70 -12.52
C GLU A 163 8.36 0.77 -11.19
N ARG A 164 7.12 1.30 -11.20
CA ARG A 164 6.25 1.30 -10.03
C ARG A 164 5.87 -0.10 -9.61
N TRP A 165 5.58 -0.98 -10.56
CA TRP A 165 5.33 -2.39 -10.26
C TRP A 165 6.55 -3.03 -9.60
N ALA A 166 7.74 -2.88 -10.19
CA ALA A 166 8.98 -3.40 -9.62
C ALA A 166 9.27 -2.82 -8.22
N ALA A 167 9.06 -1.52 -8.02
CA ALA A 167 9.23 -0.84 -6.74
C ALA A 167 8.25 -1.36 -5.67
N LEU A 168 6.97 -1.56 -6.02
CA LEU A 168 5.98 -2.10 -5.08
C LEU A 168 6.17 -3.59 -4.82
N GLU A 169 6.72 -4.36 -5.77
CA GLU A 169 7.13 -5.76 -5.54
C GLU A 169 8.29 -5.81 -4.54
N LEU A 170 9.34 -5.02 -4.77
CA LEU A 170 10.50 -4.90 -3.87
C LEU A 170 10.08 -4.49 -2.46
N TRP A 171 9.20 -3.50 -2.36
CA TRP A 171 8.64 -3.04 -1.09
C TRP A 171 7.82 -4.12 -0.38
N ALA A 172 6.99 -4.86 -1.11
CA ALA A 172 6.20 -5.95 -0.54
C ALA A 172 7.07 -7.11 -0.06
N ASP A 173 8.13 -7.46 -0.81
CA ASP A 173 9.12 -8.44 -0.39
C ASP A 173 9.81 -8.03 0.92
N PHE A 174 10.17 -6.74 1.05
CA PHE A 174 10.72 -6.19 2.29
C PHE A 174 9.74 -6.33 3.47
N ILE A 175 8.49 -5.92 3.30
CA ILE A 175 7.45 -6.06 4.34
C ILE A 175 7.33 -7.53 4.78
N ARG A 176 7.35 -8.47 3.82
CA ARG A 176 7.24 -9.92 4.12
C ARG A 176 8.47 -10.48 4.83
N ALA A 177 9.67 -9.96 4.54
CA ALA A 177 10.87 -10.32 5.30
C ALA A 177 10.75 -9.87 6.76
N CYS A 178 10.33 -8.62 6.98
CA CYS A 178 10.08 -8.08 8.32
C CYS A 178 9.01 -8.88 9.07
N GLU A 179 7.90 -9.21 8.40
CA GLU A 179 6.82 -10.01 9.00
C GLU A 179 7.32 -11.38 9.46
N ALA A 180 8.23 -12.00 8.69
CA ALA A 180 8.78 -13.30 9.02
C ALA A 180 9.98 -13.23 10.00
N GLY A 181 10.32 -12.05 10.52
CA GLY A 181 11.48 -11.85 11.38
C GLY A 181 12.82 -12.17 10.72
N ARG A 182 12.89 -12.12 9.38
CA ARG A 182 14.13 -12.37 8.63
C ARG A 182 14.85 -11.07 8.36
N GLU A 183 16.18 -11.14 8.32
CA GLU A 183 17.01 -10.05 7.82
C GLU A 183 16.66 -9.76 6.35
N TRP A 184 16.60 -8.48 6.00
CA TRP A 184 16.38 -8.08 4.62
C TRP A 184 17.65 -8.32 3.79
N MET A 185 17.55 -9.21 2.82
CA MET A 185 18.57 -9.39 1.80
C MET A 185 17.95 -9.02 0.45
N PRO A 186 18.49 -8.01 -0.27
CA PRO A 186 18.10 -7.78 -1.65
C PRO A 186 18.25 -9.09 -2.44
N LYS A 187 17.29 -9.39 -3.32
CA LYS A 187 17.48 -10.48 -4.29
C LYS A 187 18.81 -10.22 -5.00
N ALA A 188 19.72 -11.19 -4.96
CA ALA A 188 21.03 -11.05 -5.58
C ALA A 188 20.83 -10.59 -7.03
N GLU A 189 21.22 -9.34 -7.31
CA GLU A 189 21.42 -8.94 -8.69
C GLU A 189 22.53 -9.84 -9.22
N ASN A 190 22.38 -10.34 -10.44
CA ASN A 190 23.42 -11.08 -11.15
C ASN A 190 24.60 -10.13 -11.50
N VAL A 191 25.21 -9.50 -10.51
CA VAL A 191 26.38 -8.65 -10.65
C VAL A 191 27.58 -9.59 -10.70
N VAL A 192 28.00 -9.94 -11.92
CA VAL A 192 29.31 -10.54 -12.15
C VAL A 192 30.35 -9.43 -11.96
N PRO A 193 31.25 -9.53 -10.97
CA PRO A 193 32.34 -8.57 -10.85
C PRO A 193 33.19 -8.62 -12.12
N LEU A 194 33.38 -7.48 -12.78
CA LEU A 194 34.37 -7.38 -13.84
C LEU A 194 35.74 -7.68 -13.23
N ARG A 195 36.33 -8.82 -13.61
CA ARG A 195 37.69 -9.15 -13.21
C ARG A 195 38.61 -8.06 -13.74
N SER A 196 39.21 -7.31 -12.82
CA SER A 196 40.36 -6.48 -13.13
C SER A 196 41.48 -7.40 -13.59
N THR A 197 41.78 -7.42 -14.88
CA THR A 197 43.08 -7.93 -15.37
C THR A 197 44.12 -6.89 -15.01
N ALA A 198 44.84 -7.14 -13.92
CA ALA A 198 46.12 -6.49 -13.68
C ALA A 198 47.07 -6.90 -14.82
N ALA A 199 47.58 -5.90 -15.55
CA ALA A 199 48.71 -6.03 -16.46
C ALA A 199 49.99 -5.63 -15.73
#